data_AF-M4GSW1-F1
#
_entry.id   AF-M4GSW1-F1
#
_cell.length_a   1.000
_cell.length_b   1.000
_cell.length_c   1.000
_cell.angle_alpha   90.00
_cell.angle_beta   90.00
_cell.angle_gamma   90.00
#
_symmetry.space_group_name_H-M   'P 1'
#
loop_
_entity.id
_entity.type
_entity.pdbx_description
1 polymer ?
#
loop_
_entity_poly.entity_id
_entity_poly.type
_entity_poly.pdbx_seq_one_letter_code
_entity_poly.pdbx_strand_id
1 'polypeptide(L)'
;FENNANFIATMCHELMENPDVQQRLYEEVLEVRDELGGKPLSYEAVMKMKYMDLVTSETLRKWNLAGFTDRLCSKDYDLTDDDGNIIFKFKASDYVWFPIVGLHYDDKYFEDPESFKPERFSDENKDNIKPFTYL
;
A
#
# COMPACT_ATOMS: atom_id res chain seq x y z
N PHE A 1 7.05 -16.92 1.24
CA PHE A 1 7.47 -17.16 -0.17
C PHE A 1 6.32 -16.80 -1.12
N GLU A 2 5.10 -17.30 -0.88
CA GLU A 2 3.92 -17.04 -1.72
C GLU A 2 3.54 -15.55 -1.82
N ASN A 3 3.47 -14.81 -0.70
CA ASN A 3 3.11 -13.38 -0.72
C ASN A 3 4.03 -12.54 -1.62
N ASN A 4 5.34 -12.71 -1.48
CA ASN A 4 6.32 -11.95 -2.28
C ASN A 4 6.27 -12.35 -3.76
N ALA A 5 6.05 -13.64 -4.06
CA ALA A 5 5.92 -14.10 -5.44
C ALA A 5 4.66 -13.52 -6.11
N ASN A 6 3.52 -13.51 -5.40
CA ASN A 6 2.28 -12.92 -5.88
C ASN A 6 2.42 -11.40 -6.07
N PHE A 7 3.06 -10.71 -5.13
CA PHE A 7 3.36 -9.28 -5.25
C PHE A 7 4.21 -8.97 -6.49
N ILE A 8 5.30 -9.70 -6.71
CA ILE A 8 6.15 -9.49 -7.89
C ILE A 8 5.37 -9.79 -9.18
N ALA A 9 4.60 -10.88 -9.21
CA ALA A 9 3.81 -11.25 -10.38
C ALA A 9 2.76 -10.19 -10.75
N THR A 10 2.05 -9.66 -9.74
CA THR A 10 1.03 -8.61 -9.93
C THR A 10 1.66 -7.27 -10.28
N MET A 11 2.79 -6.89 -9.68
CA MET A 11 3.56 -5.72 -10.11
C MET A 11 3.98 -5.84 -11.57
N CYS A 12 4.54 -6.97 -11.98
CA CYS A 12 4.92 -7.19 -13.38
C CYS A 12 3.73 -7.09 -14.33
N HIS A 13 2.56 -7.61 -13.93
CA HIS A 13 1.33 -7.46 -14.69
C HIS A 13 0.95 -6.00 -14.89
N GLU A 14 0.91 -5.20 -13.82
CA GLU A 14 0.57 -3.78 -13.91
C GLU A 14 1.59 -2.99 -14.73
N LEU A 15 2.89 -3.30 -14.62
CA LEU A 15 3.90 -2.66 -15.46
C LEU A 15 3.74 -3.00 -16.94
N MET A 16 3.25 -4.19 -17.29
CA MET A 16 2.98 -4.55 -18.69
C MET A 16 1.73 -3.85 -19.24
N GLU A 17 0.70 -3.66 -18.41
CA GLU A 17 -0.55 -2.98 -18.81
C GLU A 17 -0.43 -1.45 -18.80
N ASN A 18 0.57 -0.88 -18.10
CA ASN A 18 0.80 0.57 -17.99
C ASN A 18 2.22 0.95 -18.50
N PRO A 19 2.42 1.06 -19.83
CA PRO A 19 3.75 1.30 -20.42
C PRO A 19 4.40 2.62 -20.02
N ASP A 20 3.60 3.65 -19.72
CA ASP A 20 4.06 4.94 -19.23
C ASP A 20 4.67 4.85 -17.83
N VAL A 21 4.02 4.11 -16.93
CA VAL A 21 4.55 3.82 -15.59
C VAL A 21 5.82 2.98 -15.69
N GLN A 22 5.82 1.95 -16.55
CA GLN A 22 7.01 1.13 -16.79
C GLN A 22 8.18 1.95 -17.31
N GLN A 23 7.95 2.82 -18.29
CA GLN A 23 8.98 3.67 -18.88
C GLN A 23 9.57 4.62 -17.82
N ARG A 24 8.72 5.25 -17.01
CA ARG A 24 9.16 6.15 -15.93
C ARG A 24 9.97 5.42 -14.86
N LEU A 25 9.55 4.21 -14.46
CA LEU A 25 10.32 3.39 -13.52
C LEU A 25 11.66 2.94 -14.11
N TYR A 26 11.68 2.60 -15.40
CA TYR A 26 12.89 2.23 -16.10
C TYR A 26 13.89 3.39 -16.17
N GLU A 27 13.42 4.62 -16.40
CA GLU A 27 14.25 5.83 -16.35
C GLU A 27 14.91 6.02 -14.98
N GLU A 28 14.15 5.89 -13.88
CA GLU A 28 14.74 5.95 -12.52
C GLU A 28 15.80 4.86 -12.30
N VAL A 29 15.56 3.63 -12.78
CA VAL A 29 16.54 2.54 -12.72
C VAL A 29 17.82 2.89 -13.50
N LEU A 30 17.69 3.51 -14.68
CA LEU A 30 18.84 3.94 -15.49
C LEU A 30 19.63 5.05 -14.79
N GLU A 31 18.95 6.03 -14.20
CA GLU A 31 19.58 7.10 -13.44
C GLU A 31 20.41 6.53 -12.27
N VAL A 32 19.82 5.65 -11.46
CA VAL A 32 20.53 5.00 -10.35
C VAL A 32 21.72 4.15 -10.84
N ARG A 33 21.55 3.43 -11.94
CA ARG A 33 22.65 2.65 -12.55
C ARG A 33 23.82 3.55 -12.95
N ASP A 34 23.51 4.70 -13.56
CA ASP A 34 24.53 5.64 -14.03
C ASP A 34 25.24 6.31 -12.84
N GLU A 35 24.51 6.65 -11.77
CA GLU A 35 25.07 7.15 -10.50
C GLU A 35 26.02 6.14 -9.83
N LEU A 36 25.71 4.84 -9.92
CA LEU A 36 26.56 3.79 -9.36
C LEU A 36 27.91 3.68 -10.09
N GLY A 37 28.00 4.10 -11.36
CA GLY A 37 29.26 4.11 -12.12
C GLY A 37 29.94 2.74 -12.20
N GLY A 38 29.16 1.67 -12.32
CA GLY A 38 29.65 0.28 -12.36
C GLY A 38 29.92 -0.36 -10.99
N LYS A 39 29.64 0.34 -9.89
CA LYS A 39 29.62 -0.27 -8.56
C LYS A 39 28.42 -1.24 -8.44
N PRO A 40 28.53 -2.27 -7.58
CA PRO A 40 27.38 -3.11 -7.24
C PRO A 40 26.24 -2.27 -6.68
N LEU A 41 25.00 -2.73 -6.92
CA LEU A 41 23.81 -2.17 -6.30
C LEU A 41 23.95 -2.25 -4.77
N SER A 42 23.78 -1.11 -4.09
CA SER A 42 23.78 -1.04 -2.63
C SER A 42 22.36 -0.86 -2.10
N TYR A 43 22.16 -1.15 -0.81
CA TYR A 43 20.88 -0.94 -0.15
C TYR A 43 20.46 0.53 -0.16
N GLU A 44 21.41 1.44 0.06
CA GLU A 44 21.18 2.88 0.02
C GLU A 44 20.77 3.37 -1.36
N ALA A 45 21.27 2.76 -2.44
CA ALA A 45 20.87 3.08 -3.80
C ALA A 45 19.40 2.68 -4.04
N VAL A 46 18.99 1.48 -3.60
CA VAL A 46 17.59 1.04 -3.69
C VAL A 46 16.66 1.94 -2.87
N MET A 47 17.07 2.32 -1.66
CA MET A 47 16.27 3.19 -0.79
C MET A 47 16.05 4.61 -1.34
N LYS A 48 16.84 5.03 -2.35
CA LYS A 48 16.66 6.33 -3.02
C LYS A 48 15.71 6.28 -4.21
N MET A 49 15.32 5.09 -4.67
CA MET A 49 14.41 4.91 -5.79
C MET A 49 12.97 5.22 -5.34
N LYS A 50 12.60 6.49 -5.44
CA LYS A 50 11.30 6.99 -4.96
C LYS A 50 10.16 6.43 -5.80
N TYR A 51 10.31 6.42 -7.13
CA TYR A 51 9.24 5.95 -8.00
C TYR A 51 9.01 4.45 -7.87
N MET A 52 10.06 3.66 -7.65
CA MET A 52 9.94 2.25 -7.26
C MET A 52 9.09 2.06 -5.99
N ASP A 53 9.24 2.92 -4.98
CA ASP A 53 8.43 2.88 -3.76
C ASP A 53 6.95 3.23 -4.04
N LEU A 54 6.71 4.19 -4.93
CA LEU A 54 5.34 4.54 -5.38
C LEU A 54 4.66 3.36 -6.09
N VAL A 55 5.36 2.73 -7.04
CA VAL A 55 4.87 1.57 -7.79
C VAL A 55 4.62 0.39 -6.85
N THR A 56 5.51 0.19 -5.88
CA THR A 56 5.36 -0.84 -4.84
C THR A 56 4.10 -0.61 -4.01
N SER A 57 3.91 0.62 -3.52
CA SER A 57 2.76 0.98 -2.70
C SER A 57 1.44 0.85 -3.44
N GLU A 58 1.37 1.31 -4.70
CA GLU A 58 0.15 1.18 -5.51
C GLU A 58 -0.13 -0.27 -5.90
N THR A 59 0.90 -1.08 -6.11
CA THR A 59 0.73 -2.53 -6.33
C THR A 59 0.09 -3.17 -5.10
N LEU A 60 0.57 -2.86 -3.89
CA LEU A 60 0.01 -3.40 -2.65
C LEU A 60 -1.41 -2.88 -2.37
N ARG A 61 -1.71 -1.64 -2.77
CA ARG A 61 -3.06 -1.10 -2.66
C ARG A 61 -4.03 -1.87 -3.57
N LYS A 62 -3.71 -1.98 -4.86
CA LYS A 62 -4.58 -2.61 -5.88
C LYS A 62 -4.62 -4.13 -5.74
N TRP A 63 -3.47 -4.78 -5.60
CA TRP A 63 -3.33 -6.24 -5.50
C TRP A 63 -3.01 -6.68 -4.08
N ASN A 64 -3.93 -6.32 -3.19
CA ASN A 64 -3.77 -6.59 -1.78
C ASN A 64 -3.58 -8.10 -1.50
N LEU A 65 -2.55 -8.42 -0.70
CA LEU A 65 -2.19 -9.79 -0.34
C LEU A 65 -3.10 -10.37 0.76
N ALA A 66 -3.83 -9.52 1.49
CA ALA A 66 -4.77 -9.92 2.53
C ALA A 66 -6.14 -9.25 2.33
N GLY A 67 -7.19 -10.05 2.10
CA GLY A 67 -8.54 -9.52 1.89
C GLY A 67 -9.10 -8.71 3.06
N PHE A 68 -8.73 -9.11 4.28
CA PHE A 68 -9.14 -8.51 5.54
C PHE A 68 -8.09 -8.79 6.62
N THR A 69 -8.12 -8.02 7.71
CA THR A 69 -7.45 -8.37 8.97
C THR A 69 -8.49 -8.38 10.08
N ASP A 70 -8.25 -9.16 11.13
CA ASP A 70 -9.19 -9.34 12.22
C ASP A 70 -8.54 -9.24 13.60
N ARG A 71 -9.35 -8.99 14.63
CA ARG A 71 -8.95 -9.01 16.03
C ARG A 71 -9.97 -9.77 16.85
N LEU A 72 -9.48 -10.66 17.71
CA LEU A 72 -10.29 -11.32 18.73
C LEU A 72 -10.18 -10.55 20.05
N CYS A 73 -11.32 -10.14 20.59
CA CYS A 73 -11.38 -9.46 21.87
C CYS A 73 -11.06 -10.46 22.99
N SER A 74 -9.97 -10.24 23.72
CA SER A 74 -9.53 -11.18 24.76
C SER A 74 -10.24 -11.00 26.11
N LYS A 75 -10.87 -9.85 26.32
CA LYS A 75 -11.64 -9.49 27.52
C LYS A 75 -12.61 -8.36 27.18
N ASP A 76 -13.65 -8.18 27.98
CA ASP A 76 -14.58 -7.05 27.84
C ASP A 76 -13.79 -5.72 27.74
N TYR A 77 -14.12 -4.93 26.72
CA TYR A 77 -13.42 -3.69 26.39
C TYR A 77 -14.41 -2.63 25.89
N ASP A 78 -14.44 -1.49 26.57
CA ASP A 78 -15.22 -0.33 26.16
C ASP A 78 -14.32 0.56 25.29
N LEU A 79 -14.63 0.65 24.00
CA LEU A 79 -13.98 1.57 23.07
C LEU A 79 -14.57 2.97 23.29
N THR A 80 -13.69 3.94 23.54
CA THR A 80 -14.08 5.34 23.81
C THR A 80 -13.53 6.30 22.75
N ASP A 81 -14.20 7.42 22.55
CA ASP A 81 -13.67 8.57 21.80
C ASP A 81 -12.70 9.39 22.67
N ASP A 82 -12.14 10.45 22.08
CA ASP A 82 -11.20 11.36 22.77
C ASP A 82 -11.85 12.13 23.94
N ASP A 83 -13.18 12.26 23.94
CA ASP A 83 -13.97 12.90 24.99
C ASP A 83 -14.38 11.91 26.11
N GLY A 84 -14.03 10.63 25.97
CA GLY A 84 -14.32 9.57 26.94
C GLY A 84 -15.72 8.97 26.82
N ASN A 85 -16.47 9.29 25.77
CA ASN A 85 -17.77 8.67 25.51
C ASN A 85 -17.57 7.26 24.96
N ILE A 86 -18.39 6.32 25.40
CA ILE A 86 -18.32 4.93 24.92
C ILE A 86 -18.94 4.86 23.52
N ILE A 87 -18.09 4.55 22.54
CA ILE A 87 -18.48 4.31 21.15
C ILE A 87 -19.08 2.91 21.01
N PHE A 88 -18.41 1.92 21.59
CA PHE A 88 -18.81 0.52 21.49
C PHE A 88 -18.33 -0.28 22.70
N LYS A 89 -19.11 -1.27 23.12
CA LYS A 89 -18.75 -2.20 24.21
C LYS A 89 -18.50 -3.58 23.64
N PHE A 90 -17.23 -3.96 23.50
CA PHE A 90 -16.84 -5.30 23.11
C PHE A 90 -16.93 -6.26 24.28
N LYS A 91 -17.33 -7.49 24.00
CA LYS A 91 -17.27 -8.62 24.91
C LYS A 91 -16.08 -9.51 24.60
N ALA A 92 -15.59 -10.19 25.64
CA ALA A 92 -14.63 -11.26 25.44
C ALA A 92 -15.16 -12.24 24.38
N SER A 93 -14.29 -12.65 23.47
CA SER A 93 -14.58 -13.48 22.30
C SER A 93 -15.31 -12.82 21.12
N ASP A 94 -15.59 -11.51 21.17
CA ASP A 94 -16.02 -10.78 19.98
C ASP A 94 -14.91 -10.76 18.91
N TYR A 95 -15.30 -10.94 17.65
CA TYR A 95 -14.40 -10.79 16.49
C TYR A 95 -14.67 -9.48 15.78
N VAL A 96 -13.62 -8.71 15.54
CA VAL A 96 -13.65 -7.47 14.76
C VAL A 96 -12.95 -7.72 13.44
N TRP A 97 -13.63 -7.46 12.34
CA TRP A 97 -13.10 -7.63 10.98
C TRP A 97 -12.92 -6.28 10.30
N PHE A 98 -11.77 -6.09 9.65
CA PHE A 98 -11.42 -4.89 8.90
C PHE A 98 -11.27 -5.27 7.41
N PRO A 99 -12.20 -4.83 6.54
CA PRO A 99 -12.21 -5.23 5.13
C PRO A 99 -11.20 -4.40 4.32
N ILE A 100 -9.96 -4.87 4.22
CA ILE A 100 -8.88 -4.09 3.59
C ILE A 100 -9.15 -3.88 2.10
N VAL A 101 -9.54 -4.92 1.36
CA VAL A 101 -9.89 -4.79 -0.08
C VAL A 101 -11.05 -3.81 -0.27
N GLY A 102 -12.05 -3.84 0.61
CA GLY A 102 -13.17 -2.90 0.57
C GLY A 102 -12.69 -1.46 0.72
N LEU A 103 -11.79 -1.18 1.67
CA LEU A 103 -11.22 0.16 1.86
C LEU A 103 -10.37 0.61 0.67
N HIS A 104 -9.56 -0.30 0.12
CA HIS A 104 -8.66 0.01 -0.99
C HIS A 104 -9.40 0.29 -2.31
N TYR A 105 -10.56 -0.34 -2.52
CA TYR A 105 -11.38 -0.20 -3.73
C TYR A 105 -12.57 0.76 -3.58
N ASP A 106 -12.72 1.41 -2.42
CA ASP A 106 -13.76 2.41 -2.20
C ASP A 106 -13.29 3.77 -2.75
N ASP A 107 -14.08 4.31 -3.69
CA ASP A 107 -13.81 5.57 -4.40
C ASP A 107 -13.80 6.78 -3.46
N LYS A 108 -14.43 6.66 -2.29
CA LYS A 108 -14.38 7.65 -1.21
C LYS A 108 -12.97 7.84 -0.65
N TYR A 109 -12.13 6.79 -0.68
CA TYR A 109 -10.77 6.83 -0.13
C TYR A 109 -9.71 6.86 -1.22
N PHE A 110 -9.96 6.21 -2.37
CA PHE A 110 -9.05 6.20 -3.50
C PHE A 110 -9.81 6.50 -4.80
N GLU A 111 -9.67 7.71 -5.32
CA GLU A 111 -10.34 8.14 -6.56
C GLU A 111 -9.99 7.23 -7.74
N ASP A 112 -10.97 6.70 -8.46
CA ASP A 112 -10.75 5.78 -9.58
C ASP A 112 -9.84 4.58 -9.18
N PRO A 113 -10.27 3.77 -8.19
CA PRO A 113 -9.42 2.80 -7.51
C PRO A 113 -9.06 1.59 -8.38
N GLU A 114 -9.74 1.42 -9.51
CA GLU A 114 -9.43 0.39 -10.50
C GLU A 114 -8.23 0.77 -11.37
N SER A 115 -7.90 2.05 -11.50
CA SER A 115 -6.74 2.48 -12.27
C SER A 115 -5.46 2.43 -11.44
N PHE A 116 -4.39 1.90 -12.05
CA PHE A 116 -3.06 1.83 -11.45
C PHE A 116 -2.37 3.19 -11.54
N LYS A 117 -2.31 3.92 -10.42
CA LYS A 117 -1.74 5.28 -10.35
C LYS A 117 -0.71 5.39 -9.22
N PRO A 118 0.58 5.08 -9.47
CA PRO A 118 1.64 5.20 -8.46
C PRO A 118 1.68 6.58 -7.78
N GLU A 119 1.33 7.63 -8.52
CA GLU A 119 1.36 9.02 -8.08
C GLU A 119 0.43 9.29 -6.89
N ARG A 120 -0.50 8.39 -6.53
CA ARG A 120 -1.27 8.48 -5.28
C ARG A 120 -0.39 8.57 -4.04
N PHE A 121 0.74 7.88 -4.07
CA PHE A 121 1.68 7.80 -2.96
C PHE A 121 2.81 8.83 -3.06
N SER A 122 2.76 9.73 -4.05
CA SER A 122 3.78 10.76 -4.21
C SER A 122 3.82 11.70 -3.00
N ASP A 123 4.94 12.41 -2.81
CA ASP A 123 5.10 13.35 -1.71
C ASP A 123 3.99 14.42 -1.68
N GLU A 124 3.44 14.77 -2.85
CA GLU A 124 2.36 15.75 -3.03
C GLU A 124 0.96 15.19 -2.71
N ASN A 125 0.76 13.87 -2.88
CA ASN A 125 -0.56 13.24 -2.78
C ASN A 125 -0.73 12.38 -1.53
N LYS A 126 0.35 11.90 -0.91
CA LYS A 126 0.29 10.98 0.24
C LYS A 126 -0.51 11.54 1.41
N ASP A 127 -0.48 12.86 1.61
CA ASP A 127 -1.24 13.52 2.70
C ASP A 127 -2.76 13.51 2.44
N ASN A 128 -3.20 13.23 1.22
CA ASN A 128 -4.61 13.04 0.88
C ASN A 128 -5.14 11.66 1.25
N ILE A 129 -4.24 10.67 1.44
CA ILE A 129 -4.62 9.31 1.84
C ILE A 129 -5.13 9.37 3.28
N LYS A 130 -6.39 8.95 3.46
CA LYS A 130 -6.99 8.97 4.79
C LYS A 130 -6.26 7.98 5.70
N PRO A 131 -5.91 8.38 6.93
CA PRO A 131 -5.32 7.46 7.88
C PRO A 131 -6.16 6.18 8.04
N PHE A 132 -5.49 5.03 8.11
CA PHE A 132 -6.10 3.71 8.28
C PHE A 132 -6.95 3.21 7.09
N THR A 133 -6.85 3.83 5.90
CA THR A 133 -7.49 3.31 4.68
C THR A 133 -6.53 2.60 3.74
N TYR A 134 -5.22 2.81 3.88
CA TYR A 134 -4.16 1.97 3.31
C TYR A 134 -3.57 1.13 4.44
N LEU A 135 -3.67 -0.20 4.35
CA LEU A 135 -3.32 -1.14 5.42
C LEU A 135 -2.43 -2.28 4.92
#